data_AF-A0A8T1STJ7-F1
#
_entry.id   AF-A0A8T1STJ7-F1
#
_cell.length_a   1.000
_cell.length_b   1.000
_cell.length_c   1.000
_cell.angle_alpha   90.00
_cell.angle_beta   90.00
_cell.angle_gamma   90.00
#
_symmetry.space_group_name_H-M   'P 1'
#
loop_
_entity.id
_entity.type
_entity.pdbx_description
1 polymer ?
#
loop_
_entity_poly.entity_id
_entity_poly.type
_entity_poly.pdbx_seq_one_letter_code
_entity_poly.pdbx_strand_id
1 'polypeptide(L)'
;MLPKHAVQVIRHIWNEQGKSISMSEDARNMATVGQIIDIQWKLGMAVSSDSCRSLKYPYVTMTLKVAEPSGQIKNKSFEMTIPQFQDFFRHFKEMAAVLETV
;
A
#
# COMPACT_ATOMS: atom_id res chain seq x y z
N MET A 1 15.68 -16.46 -39.26
CA MET A 1 14.30 -16.87 -38.90
C MET A 1 14.38 -18.00 -37.89
N LEU A 2 13.67 -17.92 -36.76
CA LEU A 2 13.64 -19.02 -35.79
C LEU A 2 12.91 -20.24 -36.41
N PRO A 3 13.46 -21.46 -36.30
CA PRO A 3 12.82 -22.67 -36.81
C PRO A 3 11.43 -22.87 -36.18
N LYS A 4 10.43 -23.28 -36.97
CA LYS A 4 9.04 -23.49 -36.49
C LYS A 4 8.97 -24.41 -35.27
N HIS A 5 9.84 -25.41 -35.21
CA HIS A 5 9.93 -26.35 -34.10
C HIS A 5 10.43 -25.67 -32.80
N ALA A 6 11.38 -24.72 -32.90
CA ALA A 6 11.85 -23.97 -31.75
C ALA A 6 10.74 -23.09 -31.14
N VAL A 7 9.92 -22.46 -32.00
CA VAL A 7 8.77 -21.65 -31.56
C VAL A 7 7.72 -22.51 -30.85
N GLN A 8 7.44 -23.71 -31.36
CA GLN A 8 6.51 -24.66 -30.75
C GLN A 8 6.97 -25.10 -29.35
N VAL A 9 8.27 -25.42 -29.21
CA VAL A 9 8.86 -25.81 -27.92
C VAL A 9 8.79 -24.67 -26.91
N ILE A 10 9.16 -23.44 -27.31
CA ILE A 10 9.08 -22.26 -26.43
C ILE A 10 7.64 -22.03 -25.96
N ARG A 11 6.66 -22.11 -26.87
CA ARG A 11 5.25 -21.91 -26.52
C ARG A 11 4.73 -22.99 -25.57
N HIS A 12 5.14 -24.24 -25.77
CA HIS A 12 4.76 -25.34 -24.90
C HIS A 12 5.34 -25.17 -23.49
N ILE A 13 6.64 -24.89 -23.38
CA ILE A 13 7.30 -24.63 -22.09
C ILE A 13 6.69 -23.40 -21.40
N TRP A 14 6.39 -22.33 -22.15
CA TRP A 14 5.74 -21.14 -21.61
C TRP A 14 4.33 -21.42 -21.09
N ASN A 15 3.55 -22.27 -21.76
CA ASN A 15 2.22 -22.64 -21.27
C ASN A 15 2.27 -23.50 -20.00
N GLU A 16 3.28 -24.36 -19.87
CA GLU A 16 3.43 -25.22 -18.69
C GLU A 16 4.06 -24.50 -17.49
N GLN A 17 5.09 -23.68 -17.73
CA GLN A 17 5.87 -23.05 -16.67
C GLN A 17 5.69 -21.53 -16.55
N GLY A 18 5.08 -20.88 -17.54
CA GLY A 18 4.88 -19.41 -17.50
C GLY A 18 3.98 -18.98 -16.35
N LYS A 19 3.00 -19.79 -15.97
CA LYS A 19 2.15 -19.53 -14.80
C LYS A 19 2.93 -19.55 -13.48
N SER A 20 3.82 -20.51 -13.28
CA SER A 20 4.62 -20.59 -12.05
C SER A 20 5.67 -19.48 -11.98
N ILE A 21 6.25 -19.09 -13.12
CA ILE A 21 7.17 -17.95 -13.22
C ILE A 21 6.44 -16.65 -12.85
N SER A 22 5.26 -16.42 -13.43
CA SER A 22 4.46 -15.20 -13.16
C SER A 22 4.04 -15.12 -11.68
N MET A 23 3.54 -16.23 -11.12
CA MET A 23 3.18 -16.31 -9.70
C MET A 23 4.39 -16.09 -8.78
N SER A 24 5.57 -16.61 -9.15
CA SER A 24 6.80 -16.38 -8.40
C SER A 24 7.25 -14.92 -8.44
N GLU A 25 7.01 -14.22 -9.56
CA GLU A 25 7.37 -12.82 -9.73
C GLU A 25 6.42 -11.91 -8.92
N ASP A 26 5.11 -12.17 -8.96
CA ASP A 26 4.12 -11.47 -8.14
C ASP A 26 4.36 -11.67 -6.64
N ALA A 27 4.64 -12.90 -6.22
CA ALA A 27 4.99 -13.22 -4.84
C ALA A 27 6.29 -12.53 -4.40
N ARG A 28 7.29 -12.45 -5.29
CA ARG A 28 8.55 -11.75 -5.04
C ARG A 28 8.35 -10.23 -4.94
N ASN A 29 7.50 -9.65 -5.77
CA ASN A 29 7.17 -8.23 -5.75
C ASN A 29 6.43 -7.88 -4.45
N MET A 30 5.44 -8.68 -4.05
CA MET A 30 4.76 -8.53 -2.76
C MET A 30 5.72 -8.66 -1.58
N ALA A 31 6.72 -9.55 -1.66
CA ALA A 31 7.74 -9.71 -0.63
C ALA A 31 8.66 -8.49 -0.46
N THR A 32 8.68 -7.54 -1.41
CA THR A 32 9.47 -6.29 -1.27
C THR A 32 8.68 -5.12 -0.65
N VAL A 33 7.36 -5.25 -0.49
CA VAL A 33 6.51 -4.20 0.08
C VAL A 33 6.29 -4.47 1.56
N GLY A 34 6.50 -3.46 2.40
CA GLY A 34 6.23 -3.57 3.84
C GLY A 34 4.75 -3.78 4.13
N GLN A 35 4.44 -4.63 5.11
CA GLN A 35 3.08 -4.94 5.52
C GLN A 35 2.62 -4.03 6.66
N ILE A 36 1.43 -3.45 6.54
CA ILE A 36 0.80 -2.72 7.64
C ILE A 36 0.28 -3.75 8.64
N ILE A 37 0.78 -3.69 9.88
CA ILE A 37 0.44 -4.65 10.95
C ILE A 37 -0.33 -4.03 12.11
N ASP A 38 -0.34 -2.69 12.23
CA ASP A 38 -1.16 -1.95 13.18
C ASP A 38 -1.43 -0.53 12.67
N ILE A 39 -2.60 0.01 13.01
CA ILE A 39 -3.01 1.37 12.71
C ILE A 39 -3.54 1.99 13.99
N GLN A 40 -2.87 3.04 14.45
CA GLN A 40 -3.29 3.82 15.61
C GLN A 40 -3.65 5.23 15.17
N TRP A 41 -4.65 5.83 15.80
CA TRP A 41 -5.07 7.19 15.50
C TRP A 41 -5.44 7.94 16.77
N LYS A 42 -5.31 9.27 16.71
CA LYS A 42 -5.81 10.19 17.74
C LYS A 42 -6.39 11.43 17.07
N LEU A 43 -7.48 11.95 17.64
CA LEU A 43 -8.02 13.26 17.32
C LEU A 43 -7.52 14.25 18.38
N GLY A 44 -6.86 15.31 17.95
CA GLY A 44 -6.32 16.36 18.84
C GLY A 44 -6.61 17.75 18.30
N MET A 45 -6.28 18.77 19.11
CA MET A 45 -6.25 20.16 18.65
C MET A 45 -4.81 20.62 18.56
N ALA A 46 -4.46 21.30 17.46
CA ALA A 46 -3.14 21.92 17.28
C ALA A 46 -3.28 23.42 17.03
N VAL A 47 -2.20 24.14 17.31
CA VAL A 47 -2.08 25.56 16.98
C VAL A 47 -1.42 25.65 15.61
N SER A 48 -2.13 26.19 14.63
CA SER A 48 -1.59 26.37 13.29
C SER A 48 -0.64 27.56 13.24
N SER A 49 0.53 27.39 12.63
CA SER A 49 1.57 28.42 12.51
C SER A 49 1.31 29.42 11.38
N ASP A 50 0.58 29.00 10.34
CA ASP A 50 0.17 29.85 9.19
C ASP A 50 -0.86 30.92 9.56
N SER A 51 -1.49 30.78 10.72
CA SER A 51 -2.53 31.65 11.24
C SER A 51 -2.46 31.66 12.77
N CYS A 52 -1.49 32.40 13.32
CA CYS A 52 -1.20 32.61 14.75
C CYS A 52 -2.37 33.22 15.59
N ARG A 53 -3.63 33.06 15.16
CA ARG A 53 -4.87 33.46 15.84
C ARG A 53 -5.78 32.31 16.22
N SER A 54 -5.49 31.08 15.81
CA SER A 54 -6.48 29.99 15.83
C SER A 54 -6.06 28.86 16.77
N LEU A 55 -6.38 28.99 18.07
CA LEU A 55 -6.15 27.97 19.11
C LEU A 55 -7.02 26.69 18.97
N LYS A 56 -7.63 26.43 17.81
CA LYS A 56 -8.81 25.57 17.70
C LYS A 56 -8.93 24.78 16.40
N TYR A 57 -7.82 24.35 15.80
CA TYR A 57 -7.91 23.48 14.61
C TYR A 57 -7.79 22.01 15.02
N PRO A 58 -8.82 21.19 14.79
CA PRO A 58 -8.74 19.77 15.03
C PRO A 58 -7.89 19.10 13.93
N TYR A 59 -7.03 18.19 14.35
CA TYR A 59 -6.20 17.35 13.48
C TYR A 59 -6.31 15.89 13.90
N VAL A 60 -6.20 15.02 12.91
CA VAL A 60 -6.04 13.58 13.14
C VAL A 60 -4.56 13.25 12.97
N THR A 61 -3.94 12.70 14.01
CA THR A 61 -2.64 12.05 13.88
C THR A 61 -2.87 10.57 13.68
N MET A 62 -2.27 9.99 12.65
CA MET A 62 -2.29 8.55 12.38
C MET A 62 -0.88 7.99 12.43
N THR A 63 -0.72 6.82 13.04
CA THR A 63 0.53 6.08 13.11
C THR A 63 0.31 4.70 12.51
N LEU A 64 1.09 4.38 11.48
CA LEU A 64 1.13 3.07 10.84
C LEU A 64 2.32 2.30 11.39
N LYS A 65 2.10 1.11 11.93
CA LYS A 65 3.16 0.15 12.22
C LYS A 65 3.34 -0.74 11.00
N VAL A 66 4.54 -0.73 10.43
CA VAL A 66 4.88 -1.45 9.21
C VAL A 66 5.97 -2.47 9.51
N ALA A 67 5.73 -3.73 9.16
CA ALA A 67 6.77 -4.76 9.09
C ALA A 67 7.44 -4.69 7.72
N GLU A 68 8.72 -4.32 7.68
CA GLU A 68 9.50 -4.33 6.45
C GLU A 68 9.92 -5.76 6.07
N PRO A 69 10.22 -6.03 4.79
CA PRO A 69 10.74 -7.33 4.34
C PRO A 69 12.00 -7.79 5.07
N SER A 70 12.78 -6.85 5.61
CA SER A 70 13.96 -7.10 6.43
C SER A 70 13.66 -7.70 7.81
N GLY A 71 12.38 -7.76 8.19
CA GLY A 71 11.92 -8.12 9.54
C GLY A 71 11.92 -6.95 10.53
N GLN A 72 12.40 -5.76 10.12
CA GLN A 72 12.31 -4.57 10.95
C GLN A 72 10.88 -4.06 11.06
N ILE A 73 10.48 -3.64 12.26
CA ILE A 73 9.21 -2.97 12.49
C ILE A 73 9.46 -1.48 12.64
N LYS A 74 8.77 -0.66 11.84
CA LYS A 74 8.86 0.80 11.88
C LYS A 74 7.50 1.43 12.08
N ASN A 75 7.48 2.54 12.81
CA ASN A 75 6.31 3.40 12.94
C ASN A 75 6.45 4.58 11.99
N LYS A 76 5.39 4.87 11.22
CA LYS A 76 5.29 6.07 10.38
C LYS A 76 4.08 6.87 10.85
N SER A 77 4.32 8.10 11.29
CA SER A 77 3.28 8.99 11.80
C SER A 77 3.11 10.21 10.90
N PHE A 78 1.88 10.63 10.71
CA PHE A 78 1.54 11.85 9.97
C PHE A 78 0.26 12.47 10.53
N GLU A 79 0.11 13.77 10.27
CA GLU A 79 -1.03 14.57 10.71
C GLU A 79 -1.83 15.07 9.51
N MET A 80 -3.14 15.12 9.68
CA MET A 80 -4.08 15.58 8.66
C MET A 80 -5.10 16.52 9.30
N THR A 81 -5.47 17.56 8.56
CA THR A 81 -6.68 18.32 8.86
C THR A 81 -7.91 17.41 8.73
N ILE A 82 -9.05 17.82 9.32
CA ILE A 82 -10.30 17.05 9.20
C ILE A 82 -10.72 16.82 7.74
N PRO A 83 -10.69 17.81 6.83
CA PRO A 83 -11.00 17.57 5.42
C PRO A 83 -10.07 16.55 4.76
N GLN A 84 -8.75 16.64 5.02
CA GLN A 84 -7.79 15.67 4.49
C GLN A 84 -8.05 14.25 5.01
N PHE A 85 -8.46 14.10 6.28
CA PHE A 85 -8.83 12.80 6.82
C PHE A 85 -10.12 12.24 6.18
N GLN A 86 -11.12 13.08 5.92
CA GLN A 86 -12.35 12.67 5.23
C GLN A 86 -12.05 12.18 3.81
N ASP A 87 -11.16 12.86 3.09
CA ASP A 87 -10.68 12.45 1.78
C ASP A 87 -9.89 11.14 1.86
N PHE A 88 -8.97 11.01 2.83
CA PHE A 88 -8.23 9.79 3.08
C PHE A 88 -9.18 8.60 3.32
N PHE A 89 -10.19 8.77 4.18
CA PHE A 89 -11.17 7.74 4.49
C PHE A 89 -11.98 7.31 3.26
N ARG A 90 -12.37 8.26 2.39
CA ARG A 90 -13.06 7.95 1.14
C ARG A 90 -12.20 7.06 0.24
N HIS A 91 -10.95 7.44 -0.01
CA HIS A 91 -10.03 6.63 -0.82
C HIS A 91 -9.76 5.26 -0.18
N PHE A 92 -9.70 5.19 1.16
CA PHE A 92 -9.53 3.92 1.87
C PHE A 92 -10.69 2.95 1.62
N LYS A 93 -11.93 3.45 1.60
CA LYS A 93 -13.10 2.64 1.25
C LYS A 93 -13.11 2.20 -0.21
N GLU A 94 -12.66 3.06 -1.12
CA GLU A 94 -12.53 2.71 -2.54
C GLU A 94 -11.49 1.59 -2.73
N MET A 95 -10.34 1.67 -2.05
CA MET A 95 -9.35 0.60 -2.04
C MET A 95 -9.90 -0.70 -1.47
N ALA A 96 -10.65 -0.64 -0.35
CA ALA A 96 -11.27 -1.82 0.25
C ALA A 96 -12.28 -2.49 -0.71
N ALA A 97 -13.12 -1.70 -1.39
CA ALA A 97 -14.08 -2.23 -2.36
C ALA A 97 -13.39 -2.96 -3.53
N VAL A 98 -12.25 -2.45 -4.01
CA VAL A 98 -11.48 -3.15 -5.07
C VAL A 98 -10.94 -4.49 -4.56
N LEU A 99 -10.45 -4.56 -3.33
CA LEU A 99 -9.92 -5.79 -2.74
C LEU A 99 -11.02 -6.85 -2.45
N GLU A 100 -12.27 -6.43 -2.21
CA GLU A 100 -13.40 -7.34 -2.01
C GLU A 100 -13.91 -7.97 -3.31
N THR A 101 -13.61 -7.37 -4.47
CA THR A 101 -14.08 -7.87 -5.78
C THR A 101 -13.24 -8.99 -6.39
N VAL A 102 -12.30 -9.57 -5.65
CA VAL A 102 -11.38 -10.63 -6.10
C VAL A 102 -11.81 -12.02 -5.61
#